data_AF-A0A933NKH6-F1
#
_entry.id   AF-A0A933NKH6-F1
#
_cell.length_a   1.000
_cell.length_b   1.000
_cell.length_c   1.000
_cell.angle_alpha   90.00
_cell.angle_beta   90.00
_cell.angle_gamma   90.00
#
_symmetry.space_group_name_H-M   'P 1'
#
loop_
_entity.id
_entity.type
_entity.pdbx_description
1 polymer ?
#
loop_
_entity_poly.entity_id
_entity_poly.type
_entity_poly.pdbx_seq_one_letter_code
_entity_poly.pdbx_strand_id
1 'polypeptide(L)'
;GQPEATRRAADVLPAAKARLSRPRRPIASLLFVGPTGVGKTELAKAFAEFLFGHRDRLTRFDMSEFADRVGWLRLIGSGPGSEGLLTSRLREQPFSVVLLDEFEKAHPAFFDLLLQILGDARLTDSAGRLADFRNAVVILTSNLGAQTFHRGVVGFDGADQAIRTAGAHFVEAVRSGLRPELYNRIDHVIPFLPLSRSAMLAIARREIELALGRDGFRHMRVELAPGVTEQLALAGYDARLGARPLKRALERQLLEPLARARCARPESVRLRARVGPGAEALAVEVEVEPQRPGRPALEYRNWDDLVGEARELRLSVRALGRCTALLELQNEAFAAEKLQERLLAGGPGRSRPETKRRQAPGSDERLRRLGRIRQLVTRASCLTASASSLEETVLAELYGPRTGVDLGAAGREAAWAECERLRAELGDVMRELLVMRTARANAIVLAIYGEHPGCLFTLAQLYHDVGGLCGFDRRVVALRPPVPGSAGADHLSGQVLASPDRELAGGLQGPVVGILLAFGGLHAKLLFAPEAGSHIFTSPDRNKERRCLVEALDKELGEIEIPAVMARRGQIPDAPRRRAYDRSARSMEDELLHVSSPLDAQELHRLLRDGMLREAVDLLDR
;
A
#
# COMPACT_ATOMS: atom_id res chain seq x y z
N GLY A 1 -9.94 -20.24 22.86
CA GLY A 1 -11.10 -21.13 23.04
C GLY A 1 -10.81 -22.50 22.44
N GLN A 2 -11.74 -23.45 22.56
CA GLN A 2 -11.70 -24.80 21.93
C GLN A 2 -10.45 -25.66 22.24
N PRO A 3 -10.08 -25.87 23.52
CA PRO A 3 -8.81 -26.54 23.87
C PRO A 3 -8.70 -27.96 23.30
N GLU A 4 -9.81 -28.72 23.28
CA GLU A 4 -9.81 -30.09 22.73
C GLU A 4 -9.67 -30.10 21.21
N ALA A 5 -10.39 -29.22 20.49
CA ALA A 5 -10.29 -29.14 19.04
C ALA A 5 -8.89 -28.71 18.59
N THR A 6 -8.30 -27.73 19.29
CA THR A 6 -6.93 -27.29 19.02
C THR A 6 -5.91 -28.40 19.28
N ARG A 7 -6.07 -29.16 20.38
CA ARG A 7 -5.20 -30.31 20.68
C ARG A 7 -5.29 -31.38 19.59
N ARG A 8 -6.50 -31.84 19.27
CA ARG A 8 -6.73 -32.86 18.23
C ARG A 8 -6.20 -32.44 16.86
N ALA A 9 -6.35 -31.17 16.50
CA ALA A 9 -5.77 -30.67 15.27
C ALA A 9 -4.22 -30.67 15.34
N ALA A 10 -3.65 -30.20 16.46
CA ALA A 10 -2.21 -30.12 16.65
C ALA A 10 -1.52 -31.50 16.66
N ASP A 11 -2.22 -32.56 17.10
CA ASP A 11 -1.72 -33.95 17.11
C ASP A 11 -1.36 -34.46 15.70
N VAL A 12 -1.82 -33.79 14.64
CA VAL A 12 -1.50 -34.14 13.25
C VAL A 12 -0.16 -33.55 12.79
N LEU A 13 0.34 -32.52 13.48
CA LEU A 13 1.56 -31.80 13.12
C LEU A 13 2.84 -32.64 13.26
N PRO A 14 3.02 -33.50 14.29
CA PRO A 14 4.20 -34.34 14.40
C PRO A 14 4.39 -35.29 13.22
N ALA A 15 3.31 -35.97 12.79
CA ALA A 15 3.35 -36.89 11.65
C ALA A 15 3.69 -36.15 10.34
N ALA A 16 3.11 -34.96 10.15
CA ALA A 16 3.41 -34.08 9.02
C ALA A 16 4.88 -33.64 9.01
N LYS A 17 5.40 -33.16 10.14
CA LYS A 17 6.80 -32.70 10.26
C LYS A 17 7.81 -33.84 10.11
N ALA A 18 7.51 -35.01 10.66
CA ALA A 18 8.34 -36.21 10.53
C ALA A 18 8.24 -36.86 9.14
N ARG A 19 7.39 -36.33 8.23
CA ARG A 19 7.09 -36.91 6.91
C ARG A 19 6.62 -38.37 7.00
N LEU A 20 5.92 -38.70 8.07
CA LEU A 20 5.31 -40.02 8.31
C LEU A 20 3.87 -40.10 7.78
N SER A 21 3.39 -39.03 7.13
CA SER A 21 2.10 -39.03 6.43
C SER A 21 2.06 -40.09 5.34
N ARG A 22 0.86 -40.64 5.09
CA ARG A 22 0.66 -41.70 4.09
C ARG A 22 1.07 -41.21 2.70
N PRO A 23 1.84 -42.01 1.93
CA PRO A 23 2.18 -41.64 0.57
C PRO A 23 0.91 -41.53 -0.29
N ARG A 24 0.89 -40.55 -1.21
CA ARG A 24 -0.24 -40.24 -2.12
C ARG A 24 -1.51 -39.74 -1.42
N ARG A 25 -1.42 -39.23 -0.20
CA ARG A 25 -2.51 -38.50 0.47
C ARG A 25 -2.11 -37.05 0.75
N PRO A 26 -3.08 -36.16 0.98
CA PRO A 26 -2.78 -34.87 1.59
C PRO A 26 -2.01 -35.04 2.90
N ILE A 27 -1.30 -33.98 3.33
CA ILE A 27 -0.56 -33.99 4.61
C ILE A 27 -1.48 -34.43 5.75
N ALA A 28 -2.70 -33.90 5.72
CA ALA A 28 -3.80 -34.23 6.62
C ALA A 28 -5.14 -33.86 6.00
N SER A 29 -6.17 -34.61 6.35
CA SER A 29 -7.56 -34.29 6.07
C SER A 29 -8.37 -34.14 7.36
N LEU A 30 -8.87 -32.94 7.62
CA LEU A 30 -9.56 -32.59 8.86
C LEU A 30 -11.00 -32.16 8.57
N LEU A 31 -11.95 -32.61 9.37
CA LEU A 31 -13.33 -32.12 9.33
C LEU A 31 -13.67 -31.39 10.62
N PHE A 32 -13.87 -30.09 10.53
CA PHE A 32 -14.31 -29.23 11.62
C PHE A 32 -15.84 -29.15 11.63
N VAL A 33 -16.47 -29.81 12.60
CA VAL A 33 -17.93 -29.85 12.74
C VAL A 33 -18.39 -29.07 13.98
N GLY A 34 -19.44 -28.27 13.86
CA GLY A 34 -20.02 -27.54 15.00
C GLY A 34 -20.81 -26.30 14.56
N PRO A 35 -21.34 -25.51 15.50
CA PRO A 35 -22.11 -24.31 15.18
C PRO A 35 -21.27 -23.22 14.52
N THR A 36 -21.92 -22.20 13.96
CA THR A 36 -21.21 -21.09 13.30
C THR A 36 -20.56 -20.17 14.32
N GLY A 37 -19.48 -19.47 13.91
CA GLY A 37 -18.85 -18.43 14.74
C GLY A 37 -18.11 -18.90 16.00
N VAL A 38 -17.79 -20.19 16.10
CA VAL A 38 -17.04 -20.77 17.24
C VAL A 38 -15.53 -20.92 17.01
N GLY A 39 -15.02 -20.55 15.84
CA GLY A 39 -13.59 -20.50 15.53
C GLY A 39 -13.05 -21.51 14.52
N LYS A 40 -13.90 -22.24 13.78
CA LYS A 40 -13.49 -23.22 12.75
C LYS A 40 -12.50 -22.63 11.73
N THR A 41 -12.87 -21.51 11.11
CA THR A 41 -12.02 -20.80 10.14
C THR A 41 -10.77 -20.18 10.78
N GLU A 42 -10.85 -19.73 12.03
CA GLU A 42 -9.70 -19.11 12.71
C GLU A 42 -8.63 -20.16 13.02
N LEU A 43 -9.03 -21.39 13.39
CA LEU A 43 -8.08 -22.49 13.55
C LEU A 43 -7.42 -22.84 12.21
N ALA A 44 -8.17 -22.84 11.09
CA ALA A 44 -7.59 -23.07 9.76
C ALA A 44 -6.56 -21.99 9.36
N LYS A 45 -6.82 -20.72 9.69
CA LYS A 45 -5.85 -19.61 9.49
C LYS A 45 -4.61 -19.80 10.34
N ALA A 46 -4.78 -20.17 11.62
CA ALA A 46 -3.65 -20.45 12.51
C ALA A 46 -2.80 -21.63 12.02
N PHE A 47 -3.44 -22.65 11.41
CA PHE A 47 -2.75 -23.76 10.76
C PHE A 47 -1.89 -23.31 9.59
N ALA A 48 -2.43 -22.46 8.72
CA ALA A 48 -1.68 -21.93 7.57
C ALA A 48 -0.47 -21.10 8.02
N GLU A 49 -0.67 -20.25 9.03
CA GLU A 49 0.39 -19.45 9.65
C GLU A 49 1.48 -20.33 10.28
N PHE A 50 1.10 -21.36 11.03
CA PHE A 50 2.05 -22.24 11.71
C PHE A 50 2.84 -23.15 10.75
N LEU A 51 2.17 -23.76 9.76
CA LEU A 51 2.80 -24.72 8.86
C LEU A 51 3.56 -24.06 7.71
N PHE A 52 3.05 -22.94 7.20
CA PHE A 52 3.55 -22.31 5.98
C PHE A 52 4.02 -20.86 6.18
N GLY A 53 4.05 -20.39 7.43
CA GLY A 53 4.61 -19.09 7.83
C GLY A 53 3.71 -17.88 7.58
N HIS A 54 2.55 -18.04 6.92
CA HIS A 54 1.64 -16.93 6.64
C HIS A 54 0.17 -17.36 6.55
N ARG A 55 -0.75 -16.52 7.04
CA ARG A 55 -2.20 -16.78 6.97
C ARG A 55 -2.74 -16.86 5.54
N ASP A 56 -2.13 -16.13 4.60
CA ASP A 56 -2.52 -16.13 3.17
C ASP A 56 -2.22 -17.45 2.45
N ARG A 57 -1.51 -18.37 3.10
CA ARG A 57 -1.37 -19.76 2.63
C ARG A 57 -2.65 -20.57 2.82
N LEU A 58 -3.72 -19.96 3.35
CA LEU A 58 -5.06 -20.50 3.39
C LEU A 58 -5.82 -20.14 2.11
N THR A 59 -6.10 -21.12 1.26
CA THR A 59 -7.06 -20.95 0.16
C THR A 59 -8.43 -21.38 0.64
N ARG A 60 -9.39 -20.46 0.70
CA ARG A 60 -10.75 -20.72 1.16
C ARG A 60 -11.72 -20.76 -0.03
N PHE A 61 -12.58 -21.77 -0.02
CA PHE A 61 -13.72 -21.89 -0.93
C PHE A 61 -15.00 -22.08 -0.12
N ASP A 62 -15.99 -21.22 -0.33
CA ASP A 62 -17.34 -21.37 0.25
C ASP A 62 -18.17 -22.28 -0.64
N MET A 63 -18.51 -23.48 -0.17
CA MET A 63 -19.19 -24.48 -0.99
C MET A 63 -20.63 -24.12 -1.33
N SER A 64 -21.23 -23.15 -0.62
CA SER A 64 -22.54 -22.61 -0.99
C SER A 64 -22.52 -21.87 -2.33
N GLU A 65 -21.37 -21.29 -2.73
CA GLU A 65 -21.20 -20.66 -4.06
C GLU A 65 -21.06 -21.69 -5.20
N PHE A 66 -20.88 -22.97 -4.85
CA PHE A 66 -20.65 -24.07 -5.79
C PHE A 66 -21.74 -25.14 -5.67
N ALA A 67 -22.92 -24.76 -5.19
CA ALA A 67 -24.09 -25.62 -5.02
C ALA A 67 -24.78 -25.96 -6.35
N ASP A 68 -24.75 -25.02 -7.31
CA ASP A 68 -25.39 -25.16 -8.60
C ASP A 68 -24.42 -25.66 -9.69
N ARG A 69 -24.96 -26.03 -10.85
CA ARG A 69 -24.15 -26.56 -11.95
C ARG A 69 -23.14 -25.53 -12.47
N VAL A 70 -23.48 -24.24 -12.53
CA VAL A 70 -22.57 -23.23 -13.09
C VAL A 70 -21.39 -22.99 -12.13
N GLY A 71 -21.66 -22.82 -10.84
CA GLY A 71 -20.63 -22.72 -9.81
C GLY A 71 -19.72 -23.95 -9.83
N TRP A 72 -20.30 -25.14 -9.82
CA TRP A 72 -19.56 -26.41 -9.93
C TRP A 72 -18.57 -26.41 -11.11
N LEU A 73 -19.02 -26.14 -12.34
CA LEU A 73 -18.16 -26.15 -13.53
C LEU A 73 -17.02 -25.12 -13.43
N ARG A 74 -17.23 -24.01 -12.71
CA ARG A 74 -16.19 -23.00 -12.43
C ARG A 74 -15.15 -23.49 -11.42
N LEU A 75 -15.56 -24.27 -10.41
CA LEU A 75 -14.65 -24.82 -9.41
C LEU A 75 -13.62 -25.79 -10.03
N ILE A 76 -14.10 -26.66 -10.93
CA ILE A 76 -13.30 -27.73 -11.53
C ILE A 76 -12.66 -27.36 -12.88
N GLY A 77 -13.26 -26.42 -13.61
CA GLY A 77 -12.91 -26.12 -14.99
C GLY A 77 -13.52 -27.16 -15.92
N SER A 78 -14.49 -26.75 -16.74
CA SER A 78 -15.24 -27.69 -17.60
C SER A 78 -15.37 -27.26 -19.06
N GLY A 79 -14.66 -26.21 -19.45
CA GLY A 79 -14.56 -25.77 -20.84
C GLY A 79 -13.18 -26.09 -21.44
N PRO A 80 -13.06 -26.14 -22.77
CA PRO A 80 -11.76 -26.17 -23.44
C PRO A 80 -10.94 -24.94 -23.01
N GLY A 81 -9.78 -25.17 -22.42
CA GLY A 81 -8.86 -24.11 -21.98
C GLY A 81 -9.21 -23.41 -20.65
N SER A 82 -10.39 -23.62 -20.06
CA SER A 82 -10.71 -23.01 -18.76
C SER A 82 -10.05 -23.78 -17.61
N GLU A 83 -9.31 -23.06 -16.77
CA GLU A 83 -8.75 -23.61 -15.54
C GLU A 83 -9.81 -23.63 -14.44
N GLY A 84 -9.88 -24.73 -13.68
CA GLY A 84 -10.68 -24.78 -12.47
C GLY A 84 -10.09 -23.89 -11.39
N LEU A 85 -10.95 -23.20 -10.65
CA LEU A 85 -10.51 -22.37 -9.52
C LEU A 85 -9.73 -23.19 -8.49
N LEU A 86 -10.19 -24.40 -8.15
CA LEU A 86 -9.53 -25.24 -7.16
C LEU A 86 -8.18 -25.77 -7.68
N THR A 87 -8.15 -26.25 -8.92
CA THR A 87 -6.95 -26.82 -9.52
C THR A 87 -5.88 -25.76 -9.77
N SER A 88 -6.28 -24.58 -10.26
CA SER A 88 -5.38 -23.44 -10.52
C SER A 88 -4.73 -22.95 -9.23
N ARG A 89 -5.52 -22.66 -8.19
CA ARG A 89 -5.00 -22.17 -6.91
C ARG A 89 -3.99 -23.11 -6.27
N LEU A 90 -4.25 -24.41 -6.34
CA LEU A 90 -3.32 -25.39 -5.78
C LEU A 90 -2.03 -25.52 -6.61
N ARG A 91 -2.10 -25.38 -7.94
CA ARG A 91 -0.89 -25.34 -8.78
C ARG A 91 -0.05 -24.11 -8.49
N GLU A 92 -0.68 -22.95 -8.31
CA GLU A 92 0.00 -21.70 -7.91
C GLU A 92 0.62 -21.82 -6.52
N GLN A 93 -0.07 -22.48 -5.58
CA GLN A 93 0.36 -22.63 -4.19
C GLN A 93 0.22 -24.08 -3.66
N PRO A 94 1.14 -24.98 -4.02
CA PRO A 94 1.07 -26.39 -3.64
C PRO A 94 1.21 -26.65 -2.14
N PHE A 95 1.92 -25.75 -1.44
CA PHE A 95 2.12 -25.76 0.01
C PHE A 95 1.13 -24.82 0.67
N SER A 96 -0.07 -25.32 0.93
CA SER A 96 -1.19 -24.50 1.42
C SER A 96 -2.14 -25.29 2.30
N VAL A 97 -2.99 -24.55 3.02
CA VAL A 97 -4.19 -25.09 3.64
C VAL A 97 -5.36 -24.82 2.70
N VAL A 98 -6.06 -25.87 2.27
CA VAL A 98 -7.26 -25.76 1.45
C VAL A 98 -8.47 -25.91 2.37
N LEU A 99 -9.23 -24.84 2.53
CA LEU A 99 -10.44 -24.79 3.34
C LEU A 99 -11.69 -24.85 2.47
N LEU A 100 -12.45 -25.92 2.61
CA LEU A 100 -13.74 -26.15 1.97
C LEU A 100 -14.83 -25.90 3.03
N ASP A 101 -15.35 -24.67 3.06
CA ASP A 101 -16.30 -24.20 4.07
C ASP A 101 -17.73 -24.66 3.71
N GLU A 102 -18.49 -25.13 4.71
CA GLU A 102 -19.87 -25.61 4.55
C GLU A 102 -20.03 -26.68 3.45
N PHE A 103 -19.14 -27.68 3.45
CA PHE A 103 -19.01 -28.62 2.33
C PHE A 103 -20.27 -29.43 2.02
N GLU A 104 -21.16 -29.62 2.98
CA GLU A 104 -22.46 -30.25 2.79
C GLU A 104 -23.39 -29.49 1.80
N LYS A 105 -23.09 -28.22 1.51
CA LYS A 105 -23.84 -27.38 0.58
C LYS A 105 -23.37 -27.47 -0.87
N ALA A 106 -22.24 -28.14 -1.13
CA ALA A 106 -21.68 -28.30 -2.46
C ALA A 106 -22.63 -29.08 -3.40
N HIS A 107 -22.46 -28.88 -4.70
CA HIS A 107 -23.11 -29.71 -5.71
C HIS A 107 -22.81 -31.21 -5.50
N PRO A 108 -23.77 -32.15 -5.67
CA PRO A 108 -23.56 -33.59 -5.41
C PRO A 108 -22.34 -34.23 -6.09
N ALA A 109 -21.99 -33.76 -7.29
CA ALA A 109 -20.80 -34.24 -8.02
C ALA A 109 -19.46 -33.92 -7.31
N PHE A 110 -19.45 -32.94 -6.40
CA PHE A 110 -18.24 -32.58 -5.63
C PHE A 110 -17.80 -33.68 -4.69
N PHE A 111 -18.74 -34.45 -4.12
CA PHE A 111 -18.39 -35.50 -3.15
C PHE A 111 -17.55 -36.62 -3.78
N ASP A 112 -17.76 -36.93 -5.06
CA ASP A 112 -16.94 -37.93 -5.77
C ASP A 112 -15.54 -37.41 -6.07
N LEU A 113 -15.39 -36.12 -6.41
CA LEU A 113 -14.05 -35.51 -6.51
C LEU A 113 -13.36 -35.42 -5.16
N LEU A 114 -14.10 -35.16 -4.09
CA LEU A 114 -13.53 -35.10 -2.75
C LEU A 114 -12.95 -36.46 -2.35
N LEU A 115 -13.58 -37.58 -2.75
CA LEU A 115 -12.99 -38.91 -2.57
C LEU A 115 -11.63 -39.04 -3.26
N GLN A 116 -11.49 -38.51 -4.48
CA GLN A 116 -10.23 -38.52 -5.23
C GLN A 116 -9.17 -37.63 -4.56
N ILE A 117 -9.55 -36.44 -4.10
CA ILE A 117 -8.66 -35.50 -3.40
C ILE A 117 -8.14 -36.12 -2.09
N LEU A 118 -9.03 -36.65 -1.26
CA LEU A 118 -8.64 -37.22 0.04
C LEU A 118 -7.98 -38.60 -0.08
N GLY A 119 -8.32 -39.36 -1.12
CA GLY A 119 -7.79 -40.70 -1.39
C GLY A 119 -6.42 -40.70 -2.05
N ASP A 120 -6.30 -39.99 -3.17
CA ASP A 120 -5.14 -40.04 -4.09
C ASP A 120 -4.37 -38.71 -4.16
N ALA A 121 -4.80 -37.67 -3.44
CA ALA A 121 -4.18 -36.35 -3.41
C ALA A 121 -4.04 -35.70 -4.79
N ARG A 122 -4.97 -35.99 -5.69
CA ARG A 122 -4.88 -35.60 -7.09
C ARG A 122 -6.23 -35.15 -7.61
N LEU A 123 -6.21 -34.07 -8.39
CA LEU A 123 -7.36 -33.62 -9.15
C LEU A 123 -6.90 -33.15 -10.52
N THR A 124 -7.53 -33.63 -11.58
CA THR A 124 -7.20 -33.25 -12.96
C THR A 124 -8.32 -32.40 -13.52
N ASP A 125 -7.99 -31.25 -14.13
CA ASP A 125 -8.98 -30.40 -14.79
C ASP A 125 -9.34 -30.88 -16.21
N SER A 126 -10.32 -30.21 -16.85
CA SER A 126 -10.79 -30.54 -18.20
C SER A 126 -9.71 -30.49 -19.29
N ALA A 127 -8.60 -29.77 -19.05
CA ALA A 127 -7.48 -29.68 -19.97
C ALA A 127 -6.38 -30.70 -19.67
N GLY A 128 -6.60 -31.62 -18.73
CA GLY A 128 -5.63 -32.65 -18.35
C GLY A 128 -4.53 -32.16 -17.41
N ARG A 129 -4.62 -30.95 -16.85
CA ARG A 129 -3.61 -30.44 -15.92
C ARG A 129 -3.89 -30.96 -14.52
N LEU A 130 -2.85 -31.55 -13.91
CA LEU A 130 -2.91 -32.12 -12.57
C LEU A 130 -2.67 -31.06 -11.49
N ALA A 131 -3.54 -31.05 -10.48
CA ALA A 131 -3.35 -30.37 -9.21
C ALA A 131 -2.99 -31.41 -8.13
N ASP A 132 -1.89 -31.18 -7.43
CA ASP A 132 -1.30 -32.11 -6.46
C ASP A 132 -1.49 -31.64 -5.02
N PHE A 133 -2.25 -32.40 -4.24
CA PHE A 133 -2.59 -32.09 -2.85
C PHE A 133 -1.62 -32.72 -1.84
N ARG A 134 -0.58 -33.46 -2.27
CA ARG A 134 0.34 -34.16 -1.35
C ARG A 134 1.05 -33.23 -0.36
N ASN A 135 1.20 -31.96 -0.72
CA ASN A 135 1.83 -30.93 0.12
C ASN A 135 0.82 -29.97 0.78
N ALA A 136 -0.48 -30.28 0.70
CA ALA A 136 -1.54 -29.48 1.25
C ALA A 136 -2.19 -30.14 2.47
N VAL A 137 -2.72 -29.31 3.37
CA VAL A 137 -3.66 -29.74 4.41
C VAL A 137 -5.06 -29.42 3.93
N VAL A 138 -5.94 -30.42 3.87
CA VAL A 138 -7.33 -30.23 3.46
C VAL A 138 -8.20 -30.13 4.71
N ILE A 139 -8.88 -29.01 4.88
CA ILE A 139 -9.80 -28.76 5.99
C ILE A 139 -11.20 -28.59 5.41
N LEU A 140 -12.12 -29.41 5.88
CA LEU A 140 -13.55 -29.32 5.63
C LEU A 140 -14.20 -28.64 6.83
N THR A 141 -15.21 -27.79 6.62
CA THR A 141 -16.07 -27.35 7.72
C THR A 141 -17.52 -27.73 7.45
N SER A 142 -18.24 -28.04 8.52
CA SER A 142 -19.65 -28.36 8.45
C SER A 142 -20.44 -27.82 9.63
N ASN A 143 -21.69 -27.45 9.38
CA ASN A 143 -22.65 -27.07 10.41
C ASN A 143 -23.63 -28.21 10.76
N LEU A 144 -23.37 -29.43 10.28
CA LEU A 144 -24.19 -30.61 10.59
C LEU A 144 -24.34 -30.83 12.10
N GLY A 145 -25.57 -31.16 12.52
CA GLY A 145 -25.91 -31.38 13.92
C GLY A 145 -26.12 -30.11 14.77
N ALA A 146 -25.79 -28.92 14.26
CA ALA A 146 -25.96 -27.67 15.02
C ALA A 146 -27.44 -27.34 15.33
N GLN A 147 -28.35 -27.53 14.36
CA GLN A 147 -29.77 -27.19 14.54
C GLN A 147 -30.49 -28.10 15.56
N THR A 148 -30.14 -29.38 15.61
CA THR A 148 -30.73 -30.36 16.54
C THR A 148 -30.20 -30.18 17.96
N PHE A 149 -28.95 -29.74 18.12
CA PHE A 149 -28.35 -29.50 19.43
C PHE A 149 -29.01 -28.33 20.19
N HIS A 150 -29.46 -27.28 19.50
CA HIS A 150 -30.09 -26.12 20.14
C HIS A 150 -31.46 -26.38 20.78
N ARG A 151 -32.12 -27.53 20.50
CA ARG A 151 -33.41 -27.88 21.12
C ARG A 151 -33.27 -28.48 22.53
N GLY A 152 -32.06 -28.81 22.98
CA GLY A 152 -31.84 -29.61 24.20
C GLY A 152 -31.14 -28.94 25.37
N VAL A 153 -30.62 -27.70 25.23
CA VAL A 153 -29.82 -27.07 26.29
C VAL A 153 -30.33 -25.65 26.57
N VAL A 154 -31.19 -25.54 27.58
CA VAL A 154 -31.55 -24.27 28.24
C VAL A 154 -30.72 -24.19 29.52
N GLY A 155 -29.82 -23.21 29.62
CA GLY A 155 -29.09 -22.89 30.86
C GLY A 155 -27.58 -23.13 30.81
N PHE A 156 -26.82 -22.21 31.42
CA PHE A 156 -25.36 -22.16 31.47
C PHE A 156 -24.73 -23.06 32.56
N ASP A 157 -25.52 -23.86 33.29
CA ASP A 157 -25.11 -24.48 34.56
C ASP A 157 -24.79 -25.99 34.49
N GLY A 158 -24.63 -26.57 33.29
CA GLY A 158 -24.39 -28.02 33.09
C GLY A 158 -23.17 -28.37 32.21
N ALA A 159 -22.11 -27.55 32.27
CA ALA A 159 -21.08 -27.44 31.22
C ALA A 159 -20.39 -28.77 30.81
N ASP A 160 -19.86 -29.57 31.73
CA ASP A 160 -18.95 -30.67 31.33
C ASP A 160 -19.65 -31.91 30.75
N GLN A 161 -20.86 -32.23 31.22
CA GLN A 161 -21.62 -33.36 30.68
C GLN A 161 -22.31 -32.96 29.37
N ALA A 162 -22.81 -31.72 29.27
CA ALA A 162 -23.34 -31.18 28.03
C ALA A 162 -22.27 -31.08 26.94
N ILE A 163 -21.02 -30.74 27.28
CA ILE A 163 -19.88 -30.68 26.35
C ILE A 163 -19.56 -32.05 25.73
N ARG A 164 -19.47 -33.11 26.54
CA ARG A 164 -19.19 -34.46 26.02
C ARG A 164 -20.32 -34.97 25.14
N THR A 165 -21.57 -34.73 25.55
CA THR A 165 -22.75 -35.08 24.75
C THR A 165 -22.81 -34.29 23.43
N ALA A 166 -22.41 -33.01 23.44
CA ALA A 166 -22.35 -32.19 22.23
C ALA A 166 -21.32 -32.69 21.21
N GLY A 167 -20.11 -33.03 21.67
CA GLY A 167 -19.07 -33.57 20.80
C GLY A 167 -19.49 -34.88 20.14
N ALA A 168 -20.04 -35.81 20.92
CA ALA A 168 -20.58 -37.08 20.41
C ALA A 168 -21.73 -36.86 19.41
N HIS A 169 -22.65 -35.92 19.71
CA HIS A 169 -23.76 -35.55 18.83
C HIS A 169 -23.28 -35.06 17.46
N PHE A 170 -22.26 -34.19 17.41
CA PHE A 170 -21.73 -33.69 16.14
C PHE A 170 -21.02 -34.77 15.33
N VAL A 171 -20.25 -35.64 15.98
CA VAL A 171 -19.59 -36.77 15.31
C VAL A 171 -20.64 -37.74 14.75
N GLU A 172 -21.70 -38.04 15.50
CA GLU A 172 -22.77 -38.92 15.02
C GLU A 172 -23.53 -38.29 13.86
N ALA A 173 -23.85 -37.00 13.92
CA ALA A 173 -24.51 -36.28 12.83
C ALA A 173 -23.70 -36.32 11.52
N VAL A 174 -22.37 -36.23 11.61
CA VAL A 174 -21.46 -36.39 10.47
C VAL A 174 -21.48 -37.84 9.98
N ARG A 175 -21.40 -38.81 10.89
CA ARG A 175 -21.39 -40.24 10.55
C ARG A 175 -22.68 -40.67 9.84
N SER A 176 -23.83 -40.15 10.26
CA SER A 176 -25.12 -40.42 9.63
C SER A 176 -25.33 -39.63 8.33
N GLY A 177 -24.75 -38.42 8.24
CA GLY A 177 -24.93 -37.52 7.11
C GLY A 177 -24.01 -37.78 5.91
N LEU A 178 -22.89 -38.48 6.12
CA LEU A 178 -21.91 -38.77 5.08
C LEU A 178 -21.94 -40.24 4.65
N ARG A 179 -21.64 -40.45 3.38
CA ARG A 179 -21.36 -41.78 2.84
C ARG A 179 -20.17 -42.42 3.57
N PRO A 180 -20.21 -43.73 3.90
CA PRO A 180 -19.12 -44.41 4.58
C PRO A 180 -17.77 -44.29 3.85
N GLU A 181 -17.77 -44.30 2.51
CA GLU A 181 -16.54 -44.17 1.73
C GLU A 181 -15.85 -42.83 1.97
N LEU A 182 -16.61 -41.75 2.11
CA LEU A 182 -16.06 -40.41 2.34
C LEU A 182 -15.61 -40.22 3.78
N TYR A 183 -16.42 -40.68 4.74
CA TYR A 183 -16.09 -40.63 6.16
C TYR A 183 -14.74 -41.30 6.44
N ASN A 184 -14.50 -42.48 5.85
CA ASN A 184 -13.26 -43.24 6.03
C ASN A 184 -12.02 -42.61 5.36
N ARG A 185 -12.19 -41.56 4.54
CA ARG A 185 -11.09 -40.81 3.92
C ARG A 185 -10.68 -39.58 4.71
N ILE A 186 -11.48 -39.16 5.69
CA ILE A 186 -11.19 -38.06 6.60
C ILE A 186 -10.34 -38.62 7.74
N ASP A 187 -9.15 -38.08 7.97
CA ASP A 187 -8.24 -38.58 9.00
C ASP A 187 -8.77 -38.24 10.41
N HIS A 188 -9.30 -37.03 10.60
CA HIS A 188 -9.83 -36.59 11.89
C HIS A 188 -11.13 -35.79 11.77
N VAL A 189 -12.16 -36.23 12.48
CA VAL A 189 -13.38 -35.44 12.73
C VAL A 189 -13.22 -34.73 14.07
N ILE A 190 -13.22 -33.40 14.04
CA ILE A 190 -12.92 -32.54 15.18
C ILE A 190 -14.16 -31.72 15.53
N PRO A 191 -14.85 -32.04 16.64
CA PRO A 191 -16.02 -31.29 17.08
C PRO A 191 -15.61 -29.96 17.70
N PHE A 192 -16.31 -28.90 17.32
CA PHE A 192 -16.25 -27.56 17.88
C PHE A 192 -17.49 -27.33 18.72
N LEU A 193 -17.26 -27.00 19.98
CA LEU A 193 -18.33 -26.82 20.96
C LEU A 193 -18.86 -25.39 20.93
N PRO A 194 -20.06 -25.12 21.45
CA PRO A 194 -20.48 -23.76 21.75
C PRO A 194 -19.44 -23.04 22.65
N LEU A 195 -19.28 -21.73 22.47
CA LEU A 195 -18.28 -20.97 23.23
C LEU A 195 -18.71 -20.84 24.69
N SER A 196 -17.80 -21.15 25.62
CA SER A 196 -18.01 -20.86 27.04
C SER A 196 -17.96 -19.35 27.31
N ARG A 197 -18.55 -18.91 28.43
CA ARG A 197 -18.46 -17.52 28.88
C ARG A 197 -17.01 -17.04 29.01
N SER A 198 -16.14 -17.87 29.60
CA SER A 198 -14.71 -17.58 29.73
C SER A 198 -14.00 -17.44 28.37
N ALA A 199 -14.33 -18.29 27.40
CA ALA A 199 -13.80 -18.18 26.05
C ALA A 199 -14.30 -16.91 25.36
N MET A 200 -15.57 -16.56 25.54
CA MET A 200 -16.17 -15.36 24.97
C MET A 200 -15.52 -14.08 25.52
N LEU A 201 -15.27 -14.02 26.83
CA LEU A 201 -14.56 -12.91 27.47
C LEU A 201 -13.14 -12.76 26.93
N ALA A 202 -12.40 -13.86 26.78
CA ALA A 202 -11.05 -13.83 26.22
C ALA A 202 -11.04 -13.37 24.76
N ILE A 203 -12.04 -13.78 23.96
CA ILE A 203 -12.19 -13.32 22.58
C ILE A 203 -12.52 -11.83 22.56
N ALA A 204 -13.47 -11.37 23.37
CA ALA A 204 -13.85 -9.95 23.47
C ALA A 204 -12.65 -9.08 23.83
N ARG A 205 -11.88 -9.46 24.85
CA ARG A 205 -10.66 -8.76 25.25
C ARG A 205 -9.66 -8.63 24.09
N ARG A 206 -9.38 -9.73 23.40
CA ARG A 206 -8.46 -9.72 22.25
C ARG A 206 -8.95 -8.82 21.12
N GLU A 207 -10.25 -8.87 20.78
CA GLU A 207 -10.80 -8.02 19.73
C GLU A 207 -10.79 -6.54 20.11
N ILE A 208 -11.01 -6.21 21.40
CA ILE A 208 -10.85 -4.84 21.93
C ILE A 208 -9.41 -4.37 21.79
N GLU A 209 -8.43 -5.18 22.23
CA GLU A 209 -7.00 -4.86 22.10
C GLU A 209 -6.60 -4.62 20.63
N LEU A 210 -7.04 -5.48 19.71
CA LEU A 210 -6.81 -5.31 18.27
C LEU A 210 -7.49 -4.06 17.71
N ALA A 211 -8.67 -3.71 18.22
CA ALA A 211 -9.41 -2.54 17.76
C ALA A 211 -8.79 -1.23 18.25
N LEU A 212 -8.31 -1.19 19.49
CA LEU A 212 -7.64 -0.03 20.07
C LEU A 212 -6.21 0.16 19.54
N GLY A 213 -5.58 -0.89 19.00
CA GLY A 213 -4.27 -0.81 18.33
C GLY A 213 -4.29 -0.25 16.91
N ARG A 214 -5.39 0.37 16.45
CA ARG A 214 -5.50 0.99 15.11
C ARG A 214 -4.93 2.42 15.14
N ASP A 215 -4.34 2.86 14.02
CA ASP A 215 -3.72 4.20 13.88
C ASP A 215 -4.62 5.37 14.30
N GLY A 216 -5.95 5.23 14.12
CA GLY A 216 -6.93 6.24 14.50
C GLY A 216 -6.95 6.60 15.99
N PHE A 217 -6.30 5.80 16.86
CA PHE A 217 -6.22 6.04 18.30
C PHE A 217 -4.92 6.73 18.74
N ARG A 218 -3.98 7.09 17.83
CA ARG A 218 -2.71 7.76 18.19
C ARG A 218 -2.87 9.04 19.01
N HIS A 219 -3.94 9.79 18.79
CA HIS A 219 -4.26 11.04 19.52
C HIS A 219 -5.41 10.86 20.52
N MET A 220 -5.72 9.62 20.91
CA MET A 220 -6.82 9.31 21.83
C MET A 220 -6.41 8.24 22.83
N ARG A 221 -6.34 8.62 24.11
CA ARG A 221 -6.19 7.66 25.19
C ARG A 221 -7.55 7.09 25.57
N VAL A 222 -7.71 5.77 25.48
CA VAL A 222 -8.94 5.07 25.84
C VAL A 222 -8.74 4.30 27.15
N GLU A 223 -9.54 4.63 28.16
CA GLU A 223 -9.56 3.96 29.46
C GLU A 223 -10.84 3.13 29.59
N LEU A 224 -10.68 1.82 29.72
CA LEU A 224 -11.81 0.89 29.88
C LEU A 224 -12.03 0.61 31.37
N ALA A 225 -13.24 0.89 31.85
CA ALA A 225 -13.64 0.54 33.22
C ALA A 225 -13.86 -0.99 33.36
N PRO A 226 -13.79 -1.52 34.60
CA PRO A 226 -14.22 -2.89 34.87
C PRO A 226 -15.66 -3.15 34.39
N GLY A 227 -15.93 -4.31 33.79
CA GLY A 227 -17.27 -4.66 33.29
C GLY A 227 -17.52 -4.36 31.81
N VAL A 228 -16.71 -3.51 31.16
CA VAL A 228 -16.85 -3.18 29.73
C VAL A 228 -16.67 -4.41 28.85
N THR A 229 -15.65 -5.23 29.16
CA THR A 229 -15.35 -6.46 28.40
C THR A 229 -16.48 -7.46 28.56
N GLU A 230 -17.04 -7.59 29.76
CA GLU A 230 -18.17 -8.45 30.07
C GLU A 230 -19.43 -8.04 29.32
N GLN A 231 -19.75 -6.74 29.31
CA GLN A 231 -20.91 -6.21 28.59
C GLN A 231 -20.77 -6.43 27.08
N LEU A 232 -19.59 -6.17 26.50
CA LEU A 232 -19.34 -6.43 25.08
C LEU A 232 -19.37 -7.93 24.75
N ALA A 233 -18.84 -8.79 25.62
CA ALA A 233 -18.89 -10.23 25.43
C ALA A 233 -20.34 -10.76 25.44
N LEU A 234 -21.20 -10.22 26.33
CA LEU A 234 -22.61 -10.57 26.40
C LEU A 234 -23.39 -10.06 25.18
N ALA A 235 -23.20 -8.79 24.80
CA ALA A 235 -23.84 -8.21 23.61
C ALA A 235 -23.36 -8.86 22.30
N GLY A 236 -22.14 -9.38 22.29
CA GLY A 236 -21.49 -10.03 21.14
C GLY A 236 -21.72 -11.53 21.03
N TYR A 237 -22.43 -12.15 21.98
CA TYR A 237 -22.67 -13.59 22.02
C TYR A 237 -24.09 -13.93 21.57
N ASP A 238 -24.20 -14.85 20.61
CA ASP A 238 -25.46 -15.45 20.21
C ASP A 238 -25.32 -16.98 20.21
N ALA A 239 -26.30 -17.68 20.76
CA ALA A 239 -26.23 -19.13 20.90
C ALA A 239 -26.13 -19.87 19.54
N ARG A 240 -26.69 -19.32 18.46
CA ARG A 240 -26.69 -19.88 17.10
C ARG A 240 -25.49 -19.39 16.27
N LEU A 241 -25.10 -18.13 16.45
CA LEU A 241 -24.07 -17.46 15.65
C LEU A 241 -22.69 -17.40 16.33
N GLY A 242 -22.58 -17.85 17.58
CA GLY A 242 -21.35 -17.81 18.37
C GLY A 242 -20.87 -16.37 18.59
N ALA A 243 -19.58 -16.13 18.37
CA ALA A 243 -18.95 -14.81 18.51
C ALA A 243 -19.06 -13.93 17.25
N ARG A 244 -19.78 -14.35 16.19
CA ARG A 244 -19.94 -13.52 14.97
C ARG A 244 -20.48 -12.11 15.25
N PRO A 245 -21.47 -11.91 16.15
CA PRO A 245 -21.99 -10.57 16.46
C PRO A 245 -21.00 -9.65 17.19
N LEU A 246 -19.98 -10.20 17.86
CA LEU A 246 -19.04 -9.43 18.69
C LEU A 246 -18.40 -8.27 17.94
N LYS A 247 -17.94 -8.48 16.70
CA LYS A 247 -17.30 -7.41 15.93
C LYS A 247 -18.25 -6.24 15.69
N ARG A 248 -19.53 -6.53 15.39
CA ARG A 248 -20.56 -5.50 15.21
C ARG A 248 -20.92 -4.81 16.53
N ALA A 249 -20.97 -5.55 17.64
CA ALA A 249 -21.21 -4.96 18.95
C ALA A 249 -20.06 -4.01 19.35
N LEU A 250 -18.81 -4.44 19.12
CA LEU A 250 -17.62 -3.62 19.33
C LEU A 250 -17.60 -2.40 18.41
N GLU A 251 -17.93 -2.56 17.13
CA GLU A 251 -18.04 -1.44 16.18
C GLU A 251 -19.06 -0.41 16.66
N ARG A 252 -20.30 -0.82 16.95
CA ARG A 252 -21.39 0.10 17.32
C ARG A 252 -21.24 0.72 18.70
N GLN A 253 -20.81 -0.05 19.70
CA GLN A 253 -20.81 0.41 21.08
C GLN A 253 -19.49 1.07 21.50
N LEU A 254 -18.38 0.75 20.83
CA LEU A 254 -17.06 1.27 21.19
C LEU A 254 -16.48 2.15 20.07
N LEU A 255 -16.30 1.61 18.87
CA LEU A 255 -15.56 2.31 17.82
C LEU A 255 -16.33 3.50 17.23
N GLU A 256 -17.61 3.34 16.92
CA GLU A 256 -18.44 4.41 16.34
C GLU A 256 -18.55 5.64 17.26
N PRO A 257 -18.82 5.50 18.58
CA PRO A 257 -18.81 6.64 19.50
C PRO A 257 -17.45 7.34 19.58
N LEU A 258 -16.36 6.57 19.65
CA LEU A 258 -15.00 7.13 19.73
C LEU A 258 -14.62 7.84 18.43
N ALA A 259 -14.91 7.24 17.27
CA ALA A 259 -14.67 7.84 15.96
C ALA A 259 -15.47 9.15 15.81
N ARG A 260 -16.75 9.16 16.19
CA ARG A 260 -17.58 10.37 16.17
C ARG A 260 -17.01 11.47 17.07
N ALA A 261 -16.61 11.12 18.29
CA ALA A 261 -16.01 12.06 19.23
C ALA A 261 -14.66 12.62 18.74
N ARG A 262 -13.89 11.83 17.98
CA ARG A 262 -12.66 12.25 17.32
C ARG A 262 -12.92 13.21 16.16
N CYS A 263 -13.86 12.89 15.27
CA CYS A 263 -14.22 13.72 14.13
C CYS A 263 -14.79 15.08 14.53
N ALA A 264 -15.47 15.16 15.68
CA ALA A 264 -16.01 16.41 16.21
C ALA A 264 -14.94 17.40 16.69
N ARG A 265 -13.65 17.05 16.66
CA ARG A 265 -12.55 17.85 17.22
C ARG A 265 -11.36 17.95 16.25
N PRO A 266 -10.61 19.07 16.25
CA PRO A 266 -9.41 19.22 15.43
C PRO A 266 -8.36 18.14 15.74
N GLU A 267 -7.55 17.78 14.73
CA GLU A 267 -6.52 16.73 14.87
C GLU A 267 -5.38 17.08 15.81
N SER A 268 -5.13 18.37 16.01
CA SER A 268 -4.15 18.88 16.97
C SER A 268 -4.51 18.63 18.44
N VAL A 269 -5.73 18.18 18.73
CA VAL A 269 -6.24 18.02 20.10
C VAL A 269 -6.20 16.56 20.52
N ARG A 270 -5.52 16.28 21.63
CA ARG A 270 -5.51 14.95 22.25
C ARG A 270 -6.79 14.74 23.06
N LEU A 271 -7.35 13.54 22.97
CA LEU A 271 -8.59 13.17 23.64
C LEU A 271 -8.33 12.10 24.69
N ARG A 272 -9.06 12.20 25.80
CA ARG A 272 -9.17 11.14 26.79
C ARG A 272 -10.60 10.62 26.77
N ALA A 273 -10.76 9.34 26.43
CA ALA A 273 -12.04 8.65 26.43
C ALA A 273 -12.11 7.69 27.62
N ARG A 274 -13.12 7.86 28.47
CA ARG A 274 -13.48 6.89 29.51
C ARG A 274 -14.68 6.09 29.03
N VAL A 275 -14.53 4.78 29.01
CA VAL A 275 -15.56 3.86 28.59
C VAL A 275 -15.99 3.03 29.79
N GLY A 276 -17.27 3.10 30.13
CA GLY A 276 -17.88 2.37 31.23
C GLY A 276 -19.04 1.48 30.78
N PRO A 277 -19.46 0.52 31.62
CA PRO A 277 -20.69 -0.20 31.38
C PRO A 277 -21.90 0.75 31.48
N GLY A 278 -22.90 0.55 30.62
CA GLY A 278 -24.14 1.32 30.61
C GLY A 278 -25.38 0.42 30.51
N ALA A 279 -26.57 0.99 30.68
CA ALA A 279 -27.81 0.21 30.82
C ALA A 279 -28.15 -0.64 29.58
N GLU A 280 -27.95 -0.11 28.38
CA GLU A 280 -28.21 -0.81 27.11
C GLU A 280 -26.96 -0.94 26.23
N ALA A 281 -26.09 0.07 26.25
CA ALA A 281 -24.83 0.11 25.52
C ALA A 281 -23.73 0.70 26.42
N LEU A 282 -22.47 0.61 25.99
CA LEU A 282 -21.37 1.24 26.69
C LEU A 282 -21.57 2.76 26.83
N ALA A 283 -21.28 3.27 28.01
CA ALA A 283 -21.19 4.70 28.26
C ALA A 283 -19.80 5.19 27.82
N VAL A 284 -19.75 6.15 26.90
CA VAL A 284 -18.51 6.71 26.36
C VAL A 284 -18.47 8.20 26.67
N GLU A 285 -17.56 8.60 27.56
CA GLU A 285 -17.30 9.99 27.91
C GLU A 285 -15.96 10.41 27.30
N VAL A 286 -15.97 11.48 26.49
CA VAL A 286 -14.76 11.95 25.80
C VAL A 286 -14.49 13.40 26.15
N GLU A 287 -13.36 13.63 26.81
CA GLU A 287 -12.87 14.93 27.23
C GLU A 287 -11.65 15.32 26.39
N VAL A 288 -11.47 16.63 26.19
CA VAL A 288 -10.22 17.17 25.66
C VAL A 288 -9.18 17.04 26.76
N GLU A 289 -8.08 16.36 26.47
CA GLU A 289 -6.97 16.30 27.40
C GLU A 289 -6.27 17.66 27.41
N PRO A 290 -6.29 18.40 28.53
CA PRO A 290 -5.75 19.75 28.57
C PRO A 290 -4.25 19.72 28.29
N GLN A 291 -3.84 20.29 27.16
CA GLN A 291 -2.44 20.58 26.89
C GLN A 291 -2.01 21.66 27.87
N ARG A 292 -1.19 21.30 28.88
CA ARG A 292 -0.55 22.30 29.74
C ARG A 292 0.36 23.17 28.85
N PRO A 293 0.17 24.50 28.79
CA PRO A 293 1.09 25.35 28.06
C PRO A 293 2.46 25.28 28.75
N GLY A 294 3.50 24.88 28.02
CA GLY A 294 4.88 25.07 28.46
C GLY A 294 5.58 23.92 29.19
N ARG A 295 5.11 22.67 29.11
CA ARG A 295 6.01 21.52 29.38
C ARG A 295 6.52 20.95 28.06
N PRO A 296 7.85 20.85 27.85
CA PRO A 296 8.40 20.15 26.70
C PRO A 296 7.92 18.68 26.72
N ALA A 297 7.94 18.03 25.55
CA ALA A 297 7.45 16.67 25.25
C ALA A 297 8.16 15.51 26.00
N LEU A 298 8.52 15.72 27.27
CA LEU A 298 9.36 14.87 28.10
C LEU A 298 8.57 14.01 29.10
N GLU A 299 7.28 14.29 29.34
CA GLU A 299 6.47 13.49 30.28
C GLU A 299 5.74 12.29 29.66
N TYR A 300 5.79 12.11 28.33
CA TYR A 300 5.19 10.96 27.62
C TYR A 300 6.23 9.91 27.18
N ARG A 301 7.36 9.83 27.90
CA ARG A 301 8.43 8.86 27.64
C ARG A 301 8.35 7.76 28.70
N ASN A 302 7.32 6.93 28.70
CA ASN A 302 7.35 5.66 29.44
C ASN A 302 7.87 4.55 28.51
N TRP A 303 8.28 3.41 29.08
CA TRP A 303 8.82 2.31 28.29
C TRP A 303 7.76 1.65 27.40
N ASP A 304 6.48 1.63 27.81
CA ASP A 304 5.39 1.03 27.04
C ASP A 304 5.11 1.78 25.73
N ASP A 305 5.11 3.10 25.77
CA ASP A 305 4.94 3.97 24.61
C ASP A 305 6.12 3.77 23.63
N LEU A 306 7.35 3.73 24.15
CA LEU A 306 8.55 3.51 23.33
C LEU A 306 8.57 2.11 22.68
N VAL A 307 8.09 1.07 23.37
CA VAL A 307 7.91 -0.27 22.76
C VAL A 307 6.91 -0.20 21.60
N GLY A 308 5.80 0.52 21.79
CA GLY A 308 4.82 0.74 20.73
C GLY A 308 5.43 1.42 19.50
N GLU A 309 6.12 2.53 19.72
CA GLU A 309 6.77 3.32 18.66
C GLU A 309 7.88 2.54 17.93
N ALA A 310 8.74 1.83 18.67
CA ALA A 310 9.80 1.00 18.09
C ALA A 310 9.23 -0.16 17.25
N ARG A 311 8.15 -0.79 17.74
CA ARG A 311 7.44 -1.85 17.02
C ARG A 311 6.79 -1.35 15.73
N GLU A 312 6.10 -0.20 15.77
CA GLU A 312 5.53 0.41 14.57
C GLU A 312 6.61 0.78 13.55
N LEU A 313 7.71 1.34 14.01
CA LEU A 313 8.86 1.66 13.17
C LEU A 313 9.40 0.38 12.49
N ARG A 314 9.62 -0.71 13.24
CA ARG A 314 10.08 -1.97 12.66
C ARG A 314 9.09 -2.53 11.65
N LEU A 315 7.78 -2.48 11.92
CA LEU A 315 6.76 -2.92 10.98
C LEU A 315 6.79 -2.12 9.67
N SER A 316 6.97 -0.80 9.77
CA SER A 316 7.07 0.12 8.64
C SER A 316 8.34 -0.14 7.81
N VAL A 317 9.48 -0.33 8.47
CA VAL A 317 10.74 -0.66 7.80
C VAL A 317 10.69 -2.05 7.17
N ARG A 318 10.02 -3.02 7.79
CA ARG A 318 9.79 -4.35 7.21
C ARG A 318 8.84 -4.32 6.01
N ALA A 319 7.89 -3.39 5.99
CA ALA A 319 7.04 -3.15 4.82
C ALA A 319 7.87 -2.58 3.66
N LEU A 320 8.78 -1.63 3.94
CA LEU A 320 9.73 -1.10 2.96
C LEU A 320 10.60 -2.21 2.35
N GLY A 321 11.13 -3.13 3.16
CA GLY A 321 11.93 -4.27 2.68
C GLY A 321 11.17 -5.25 1.78
N ARG A 322 9.83 -5.25 1.82
CA ARG A 322 8.95 -6.05 0.95
C ARG A 322 8.34 -5.23 -0.19
N CYS A 323 8.71 -3.95 -0.30
CA CYS A 323 8.18 -3.07 -1.33
C CYS A 323 8.68 -3.53 -2.70
N THR A 324 7.75 -3.76 -3.63
CA THR A 324 8.07 -4.17 -5.01
C THR A 324 9.03 -3.20 -5.68
N ALA A 325 8.91 -1.89 -5.41
CA ALA A 325 9.80 -0.88 -5.97
C ALA A 325 11.27 -1.05 -5.51
N LEU A 326 11.48 -1.41 -4.24
CA LEU A 326 12.83 -1.66 -3.72
C LEU A 326 13.41 -2.96 -4.30
N LEU A 327 12.57 -4.00 -4.45
CA LEU A 327 12.95 -5.27 -5.08
C LEU A 327 13.31 -5.10 -6.56
N GLU A 328 12.57 -4.26 -7.29
CA GLU A 328 12.84 -3.93 -8.69
C GLU A 328 14.19 -3.21 -8.85
N LEU A 329 14.48 -2.23 -7.98
CA LEU A 329 15.78 -1.55 -7.97
C LEU A 329 16.93 -2.51 -7.61
N GLN A 330 16.72 -3.44 -6.68
CA GLN A 330 17.71 -4.48 -6.37
C GLN A 330 18.01 -5.37 -7.59
N ASN A 331 16.96 -5.76 -8.32
CA ASN A 331 17.11 -6.52 -9.57
C ASN A 331 17.84 -5.69 -10.65
N GLU A 332 17.55 -4.39 -10.74
CA GLU A 332 18.25 -3.48 -11.65
C GLU A 332 19.75 -3.36 -11.31
N ALA A 333 20.09 -3.22 -10.03
CA ALA A 333 21.47 -3.18 -9.57
C ALA A 333 22.21 -4.49 -9.90
N PHE A 334 21.61 -5.64 -9.62
CA PHE A 334 22.19 -6.94 -9.94
C PHE A 334 22.44 -7.11 -11.46
N ALA A 335 21.49 -6.67 -12.29
CA ALA A 335 21.65 -6.69 -13.75
C ALA A 335 22.76 -5.76 -14.23
N ALA A 336 22.88 -4.57 -13.64
CA ALA A 336 23.94 -3.60 -13.95
C ALA A 336 25.33 -4.09 -13.49
N GLU A 337 25.43 -4.77 -12.35
CA GLU A 337 26.67 -5.40 -11.86
C GLU A 337 27.13 -6.50 -12.81
N LYS A 338 26.23 -7.39 -13.25
CA LYS A 338 26.55 -8.41 -14.25
C LYS A 338 26.99 -7.83 -15.58
N LEU A 339 26.46 -6.66 -15.96
CA LEU A 339 26.90 -5.93 -17.15
C LEU A 339 28.31 -5.35 -16.95
N GLN A 340 28.59 -4.74 -15.79
CA GLN A 340 29.90 -4.20 -15.44
C GLN A 340 30.97 -5.29 -15.39
N GLU A 341 30.68 -6.44 -14.76
CA GLU A 341 31.57 -7.62 -14.74
C GLU A 341 31.88 -8.12 -16.15
N ARG A 342 30.90 -8.17 -17.05
CA ARG A 342 31.10 -8.57 -18.46
C ARG A 342 31.95 -7.56 -19.24
N LEU A 343 31.81 -6.26 -18.95
CA LEU A 343 32.61 -5.21 -19.56
C LEU A 343 34.07 -5.24 -19.05
N LEU A 344 34.28 -5.56 -17.77
CA LEU A 344 35.62 -5.69 -17.16
C LEU A 344 36.32 -7.02 -17.52
N ALA A 345 35.56 -8.12 -17.66
CA ALA A 345 36.10 -9.42 -18.08
C ALA A 345 36.47 -9.46 -19.58
N GLY A 346 36.01 -8.49 -20.37
CA GLY A 346 36.49 -8.26 -21.73
C GLY A 346 37.84 -7.55 -21.73
N GLY A 347 38.93 -8.32 -21.58
CA GLY A 347 40.30 -7.80 -21.59
C GLY A 347 40.70 -7.05 -22.88
N PRO A 348 41.80 -6.27 -22.84
CA PRO A 348 42.26 -5.39 -23.92
C PRO A 348 42.84 -6.23 -25.08
N GLY A 349 41.99 -6.70 -26.00
CA GLY A 349 42.50 -7.50 -27.12
C GLY A 349 41.52 -7.95 -28.19
N ARG A 350 40.22 -7.65 -28.10
CA ARG A 350 39.28 -7.87 -29.22
C ARG A 350 38.44 -6.63 -29.45
N SER A 351 38.92 -5.80 -30.36
CA SER A 351 38.20 -4.69 -30.97
C SER A 351 36.89 -5.21 -31.58
N ARG A 352 35.78 -5.07 -30.84
CA ARG A 352 34.45 -5.07 -31.44
C ARG A 352 34.30 -3.76 -32.22
N PRO A 353 33.83 -3.78 -33.48
CA PRO A 353 33.66 -2.57 -34.26
C PRO A 353 32.74 -1.57 -33.53
N GLU A 354 33.13 -0.29 -33.54
CA GLU A 354 32.50 0.81 -32.80
C GLU A 354 30.97 0.92 -33.01
N THR A 355 30.49 0.39 -34.14
CA THR A 355 29.07 0.31 -34.49
C THR A 355 28.22 -0.57 -33.56
N LYS A 356 28.80 -1.52 -32.81
CA LYS A 356 28.06 -2.34 -31.82
C LYS A 356 28.11 -1.82 -30.38
N ARG A 357 28.96 -0.86 -30.04
CA ARG A 357 28.93 -0.17 -28.72
C ARG A 357 27.66 0.69 -28.56
N ARG A 358 27.06 1.13 -29.67
CA ARG A 358 25.86 1.98 -29.70
C ARG A 358 24.51 1.24 -29.60
N GLN A 359 24.47 -0.09 -29.45
CA GLN A 359 23.23 -0.87 -29.58
C GLN A 359 22.58 -1.39 -28.27
N ALA A 360 22.95 -0.86 -27.10
CA ALA A 360 22.13 -1.04 -25.90
C ALA A 360 21.69 0.33 -25.36
N PRO A 361 20.60 0.92 -25.87
CA PRO A 361 20.05 2.15 -25.31
C PRO A 361 19.81 1.96 -23.80
N GLY A 362 20.40 2.84 -22.99
CA GLY A 362 20.28 2.83 -21.51
C GLY A 362 21.38 2.11 -20.72
N SER A 363 22.42 1.56 -21.36
CA SER A 363 23.53 0.88 -20.64
C SER A 363 24.39 1.81 -19.79
N ASP A 364 24.77 2.99 -20.31
CA ASP A 364 25.52 4.01 -19.56
C ASP A 364 24.69 4.61 -18.42
N GLU A 365 23.38 4.79 -18.63
CA GLU A 365 22.48 5.34 -17.61
C GLU A 365 22.26 4.36 -16.45
N ARG A 366 22.10 3.06 -16.75
CA ARG A 366 22.03 2.01 -15.72
C ARG A 366 23.30 1.96 -14.88
N LEU A 367 24.48 2.11 -15.51
CA LEU A 367 25.76 2.16 -14.81
C LEU A 367 25.90 3.43 -13.94
N ARG A 368 25.39 4.59 -14.41
CA ARG A 368 25.36 5.84 -13.62
C ARG A 368 24.42 5.77 -12.41
N ARG A 369 23.31 5.03 -12.52
CA ARG A 369 22.33 4.85 -11.43
C ARG A 369 22.74 3.80 -10.40
N LEU A 370 23.62 2.86 -10.77
CA LEU A 370 24.06 1.75 -9.91
C LEU A 370 24.58 2.20 -8.54
N GLY A 371 25.41 3.26 -8.47
CA GLY A 371 25.96 3.76 -7.21
C GLY A 371 24.88 4.26 -6.25
N ARG A 372 23.90 5.00 -6.76
CA ARG A 372 22.76 5.52 -5.97
C ARG A 372 21.84 4.39 -5.51
N ILE A 373 21.55 3.43 -6.39
CA ILE A 373 20.74 2.25 -6.03
C ILE A 373 21.42 1.44 -4.91
N ARG A 374 22.74 1.21 -5.00
CA ARG A 374 23.49 0.52 -3.94
C ARG A 374 23.41 1.25 -2.60
N GLN A 375 23.57 2.57 -2.62
CA GLN A 375 23.48 3.39 -1.42
C GLN A 375 22.09 3.31 -0.79
N LEU A 376 21.03 3.41 -1.60
CA LEU A 376 19.65 3.30 -1.15
C LEU A 376 19.35 1.92 -0.54
N VAL A 377 19.74 0.83 -1.22
CA VAL A 377 19.56 -0.54 -0.74
C VAL A 377 20.32 -0.80 0.56
N THR A 378 21.54 -0.27 0.67
CA THR A 378 22.36 -0.38 1.88
C THR A 378 21.70 0.36 3.05
N ARG A 379 21.26 1.61 2.84
CA ARG A 379 20.54 2.39 3.85
C ARG A 379 19.25 1.69 4.31
N ALA A 380 18.45 1.17 3.38
CA ALA A 380 17.24 0.41 3.72
C ALA A 380 17.55 -0.86 4.55
N SER A 381 18.66 -1.54 4.25
CA SER A 381 19.12 -2.72 4.99
C SER A 381 19.62 -2.36 6.39
N CYS A 382 20.43 -1.30 6.52
CA CYS A 382 20.88 -0.77 7.80
C CYS A 382 19.70 -0.33 8.67
N LEU A 383 18.73 0.38 8.08
CA LEU A 383 17.52 0.80 8.77
C LEU A 383 16.73 -0.39 9.34
N THR A 384 16.68 -1.51 8.60
CA THR A 384 16.03 -2.75 9.04
C THR A 384 16.74 -3.36 10.26
N ALA A 385 18.08 -3.41 10.21
CA ALA A 385 18.89 -3.92 11.31
C ALA A 385 18.76 -3.02 12.56
N SER A 386 18.88 -1.70 12.38
CA SER A 386 18.80 -0.73 13.49
C SER A 386 17.42 -0.67 14.13
N ALA A 387 16.33 -0.72 13.35
CA ALA A 387 14.98 -0.76 13.90
C ALA A 387 14.71 -2.06 14.69
N SER A 388 15.25 -3.19 14.23
CA SER A 388 15.15 -4.46 14.95
C SER A 388 15.96 -4.45 16.24
N SER A 389 17.19 -3.93 16.19
CA SER A 389 18.05 -3.76 17.37
C SER A 389 17.44 -2.83 18.41
N LEU A 390 16.78 -1.74 17.98
CA LEU A 390 16.09 -0.81 18.87
C LEU A 390 14.94 -1.52 19.60
N GLU A 391 14.06 -2.22 18.89
CA GLU A 391 12.94 -2.95 19.52
C GLU A 391 13.44 -4.03 20.49
N GLU A 392 14.48 -4.78 20.12
CA GLU A 392 15.10 -5.77 21.01
C GLU A 392 15.68 -5.13 22.28
N THR A 393 16.37 -3.99 22.15
CA THR A 393 16.93 -3.25 23.29
C THR A 393 15.82 -2.74 24.21
N VAL A 394 14.77 -2.15 23.64
CA VAL A 394 13.65 -1.60 24.41
C VAL A 394 12.85 -2.74 25.10
N LEU A 395 12.67 -3.89 24.46
CA LEU A 395 12.02 -5.06 25.05
C LEU A 395 12.87 -5.72 26.14
N ALA A 396 14.18 -5.80 25.94
CA ALA A 396 15.11 -6.34 26.93
C ALA A 396 15.12 -5.51 28.21
N GLU A 397 15.00 -4.18 28.11
CA GLU A 397 14.87 -3.31 29.28
C GLU A 397 13.51 -3.46 29.99
N LEU A 398 12.42 -3.64 29.24
CA LEU A 398 11.09 -3.76 29.83
C LEU A 398 10.85 -5.13 30.52
N TYR A 399 11.41 -6.21 29.96
CA TYR A 399 11.12 -7.59 30.39
C TYR A 399 12.34 -8.39 30.86
N GLY A 400 13.56 -7.82 30.81
CA GLY A 400 14.79 -8.50 31.19
C GLY A 400 14.91 -8.78 32.69
N PRO A 401 15.72 -9.77 33.10
CA PRO A 401 15.99 -10.03 34.51
C PRO A 401 16.61 -8.79 35.16
N ARG A 402 16.10 -8.39 36.34
CA ARG A 402 16.54 -7.22 37.13
C ARG A 402 17.95 -7.35 37.72
N THR A 403 18.89 -7.90 36.98
CA THR A 403 20.30 -8.02 37.38
C THR A 403 21.11 -6.92 36.69
N GLY A 404 20.87 -5.69 37.12
CA GLY A 404 21.83 -4.58 37.14
C GLY A 404 22.39 -4.10 35.80
N VAL A 405 21.66 -3.24 35.10
CA VAL A 405 21.94 -1.80 34.94
C VAL A 405 20.58 -1.17 34.62
N ASP A 406 20.05 -0.34 35.53
CA ASP A 406 18.88 0.47 35.21
C ASP A 406 19.36 1.60 34.30
N LEU A 407 19.08 1.52 32.99
CA LEU A 407 19.47 2.58 32.03
C LEU A 407 18.85 3.94 32.39
N GLY A 408 17.88 3.97 33.31
CA GLY A 408 17.32 5.18 33.90
C GLY A 408 16.65 6.08 32.86
N ALA A 409 16.43 7.34 33.23
CA ALA A 409 15.86 8.32 32.32
C ALA A 409 16.75 8.54 31.07
N ALA A 410 18.07 8.51 31.23
CA ALA A 410 19.02 8.80 30.15
C ALA A 410 19.01 7.76 29.01
N GLY A 411 18.97 6.47 29.32
CA GLY A 411 18.87 5.44 28.27
C GLY A 411 17.51 5.42 27.58
N ARG A 412 16.44 5.80 28.28
CA ARG A 412 15.12 5.98 27.67
C ARG A 412 15.10 7.17 26.69
N GLU A 413 15.73 8.28 27.05
CA GLU A 413 15.87 9.42 26.13
C GLU A 413 16.72 9.07 24.91
N ALA A 414 17.80 8.32 25.09
CA ALA A 414 18.64 7.86 23.98
C ALA A 414 17.87 6.94 23.02
N ALA A 415 17.12 5.98 23.55
CA ALA A 415 16.30 5.08 22.73
C ALA A 415 15.16 5.82 22.00
N TRP A 416 14.59 6.86 22.62
CA TRP A 416 13.60 7.72 21.97
C TRP A 416 14.22 8.53 20.81
N ALA A 417 15.36 9.18 21.07
CA ALA A 417 16.08 9.93 20.05
C ALA A 417 16.50 9.04 18.87
N GLU A 418 16.89 7.80 19.15
CA GLU A 418 17.20 6.81 18.12
C GLU A 418 15.94 6.41 17.32
N CYS A 419 14.78 6.25 17.97
CA CYS A 419 13.52 6.00 17.29
C CYS A 419 13.13 7.15 16.33
N GLU A 420 13.28 8.40 16.78
CA GLU A 420 13.01 9.59 15.95
C GLU A 420 13.99 9.69 14.77
N ARG A 421 15.28 9.44 15.01
CA ARG A 421 16.32 9.43 13.99
C ARG A 421 16.02 8.39 12.90
N LEU A 422 15.69 7.16 13.30
CA LEU A 422 15.35 6.09 12.36
C LEU A 422 14.05 6.37 11.60
N ARG A 423 13.06 7.01 12.23
CA ARG A 423 11.83 7.44 11.55
C ARG A 423 12.10 8.50 10.49
N ALA A 424 12.97 9.47 10.77
CA ALA A 424 13.40 10.45 9.79
C ALA A 424 14.14 9.78 8.62
N GLU A 425 15.05 8.84 8.92
CA GLU A 425 15.79 8.08 7.92
C GLU A 425 14.87 7.21 7.03
N LEU A 426 13.81 6.62 7.61
CA LEU A 426 12.76 5.93 6.85
C LEU A 426 12.09 6.87 5.84
N GLY A 427 11.71 8.08 6.27
CA GLY A 427 11.13 9.10 5.40
C GLY A 427 12.07 9.49 4.26
N ASP A 428 13.36 9.65 4.53
CA ASP A 428 14.38 9.92 3.50
C ASP A 428 14.50 8.80 2.48
N VAL A 429 14.57 7.56 2.94
CA VAL A 429 14.67 6.38 2.07
C VAL A 429 13.42 6.22 1.21
N MET A 430 12.24 6.48 1.77
CA MET A 430 10.98 6.42 1.01
C MET A 430 10.92 7.50 -0.08
N ARG A 431 11.34 8.73 0.22
CA ARG A 431 11.43 9.82 -0.77
C ARG A 431 12.41 9.48 -1.88
N GLU A 432 13.60 9.02 -1.53
CA GLU A 432 14.61 8.62 -2.52
C GLU A 432 14.15 7.44 -3.37
N LEU A 433 13.47 6.45 -2.78
CA LEU A 433 12.86 5.32 -3.50
C LEU A 433 11.81 5.77 -4.52
N LEU A 434 10.93 6.71 -4.14
CA LEU A 434 9.92 7.27 -5.03
C LEU A 434 10.57 7.95 -6.24
N VAL A 435 11.59 8.77 -5.98
CA VAL A 435 12.36 9.49 -7.00
C VAL A 435 13.09 8.53 -7.93
N MET A 436 13.68 7.46 -7.40
CA MET A 436 14.35 6.44 -8.20
C MET A 436 13.38 5.64 -9.09
N ARG A 437 12.12 5.46 -8.69
CA ARG A 437 11.11 4.72 -9.46
C ARG A 437 10.49 5.53 -10.59
N THR A 438 10.34 6.84 -10.40
CA THR A 438 9.82 7.74 -11.44
C THR A 438 10.93 8.04 -12.44
N ALA A 439 11.16 7.13 -13.40
CA ALA A 439 12.17 7.22 -14.45
C ALA A 439 11.96 8.37 -15.46
N ARG A 440 11.56 9.55 -15.01
CA ARG A 440 11.22 10.71 -15.85
C ARG A 440 11.95 11.91 -15.28
N ALA A 441 12.67 12.61 -16.15
CA ALA A 441 13.68 13.59 -15.79
C ALA A 441 13.24 14.50 -14.63
N ASN A 442 14.17 14.76 -13.70
CA ASN A 442 14.06 15.84 -12.72
C ASN A 442 14.10 17.23 -13.39
N ALA A 443 13.82 17.29 -14.69
CA ALA A 443 13.88 18.49 -15.49
C ALA A 443 12.78 18.48 -16.55
N ILE A 444 12.11 19.62 -16.72
CA ILE A 444 11.19 19.88 -17.83
C ILE A 444 11.65 21.15 -18.54
N VAL A 445 11.55 21.16 -19.87
CA VAL A 445 11.78 22.37 -20.65
C VAL A 445 10.46 22.85 -21.24
N LEU A 446 10.05 24.06 -20.86
CA LEU A 446 8.97 24.76 -21.53
C LEU A 446 9.54 25.56 -22.70
N ALA A 447 9.12 25.19 -23.91
CA ALA A 447 9.45 25.90 -25.13
C ALA A 447 8.29 26.84 -25.48
N ILE A 448 8.56 28.15 -25.47
CA ILE A 448 7.60 29.19 -25.80
C ILE A 448 8.02 29.81 -27.12
N TYR A 449 7.17 29.75 -28.14
CA TYR A 449 7.39 30.35 -29.44
C TYR A 449 6.37 31.45 -29.70
N GLY A 450 6.78 32.55 -30.32
CA GLY A 450 5.85 33.65 -30.58
C GLY A 450 6.45 34.75 -31.44
N GLU A 451 5.60 35.38 -32.25
CA GLU A 451 6.02 36.43 -33.19
C GLU A 451 6.07 37.82 -32.55
N HIS A 452 5.42 37.98 -31.39
CA HIS A 452 5.32 39.23 -30.67
C HIS A 452 6.20 39.20 -29.43
N PRO A 453 7.33 39.92 -29.41
CA PRO A 453 8.26 39.93 -28.28
C PRO A 453 7.57 40.28 -26.97
N GLY A 454 6.62 41.22 -27.00
CA GLY A 454 5.86 41.60 -25.81
C GLY A 454 5.06 40.46 -25.19
N CYS A 455 4.41 39.60 -25.98
CA CYS A 455 3.64 38.46 -25.45
C CYS A 455 4.58 37.33 -25.01
N LEU A 456 5.61 37.08 -25.81
CA LEU A 456 6.65 36.09 -25.56
C LEU A 456 7.37 36.34 -24.22
N PHE A 457 7.86 37.57 -23.98
CA PHE A 457 8.58 37.91 -22.75
C PHE A 457 7.68 37.91 -21.52
N THR A 458 6.44 38.39 -21.63
CA THR A 458 5.50 38.34 -20.50
C THR A 458 5.20 36.91 -20.09
N LEU A 459 4.93 36.02 -21.05
CA LEU A 459 4.65 34.62 -20.73
C LEU A 459 5.90 33.94 -20.14
N ALA A 460 7.07 34.17 -20.72
CA ALA A 460 8.31 33.62 -20.20
C ALA A 460 8.65 34.10 -18.79
N GLN A 461 8.43 35.38 -18.48
CA GLN A 461 8.63 35.93 -17.13
C GLN A 461 7.69 35.25 -16.11
N LEU A 462 6.41 35.08 -16.44
CA LEU A 462 5.43 34.45 -15.55
C LEU A 462 5.86 33.02 -15.17
N TYR A 463 6.19 32.18 -16.16
CA TYR A 463 6.66 30.82 -15.91
C TYR A 463 7.99 30.79 -15.14
N HIS A 464 8.89 31.72 -15.46
CA HIS A 464 10.14 31.87 -14.74
C HIS A 464 9.87 32.15 -13.25
N ASP A 465 9.04 33.14 -12.93
CA ASP A 465 8.69 33.53 -11.56
C ASP A 465 8.05 32.39 -10.77
N VAL A 466 7.12 31.65 -11.39
CA VAL A 466 6.49 30.45 -10.78
C VAL A 466 7.56 29.43 -10.40
N GLY A 467 8.48 29.11 -11.31
CA GLY A 467 9.55 28.16 -11.01
C GLY A 467 10.46 28.62 -9.85
N GLY A 468 10.63 29.94 -9.70
CA GLY A 468 11.45 30.53 -8.63
C GLY A 468 10.76 30.41 -7.27
N LEU A 469 9.46 30.69 -7.21
CA LEU A 469 8.64 30.46 -6.02
C LEU A 469 8.64 29.01 -5.56
N CYS A 470 8.68 28.07 -6.52
CA CYS A 470 8.71 26.64 -6.24
C CYS A 470 10.11 26.11 -5.87
N GLY A 471 11.13 26.96 -5.87
CA GLY A 471 12.50 26.58 -5.53
C GLY A 471 13.18 25.68 -6.58
N PHE A 472 12.73 25.69 -7.83
CA PHE A 472 13.37 24.94 -8.91
C PHE A 472 14.64 25.65 -9.39
N ASP A 473 15.64 24.87 -9.84
CA ASP A 473 16.74 25.41 -10.64
C ASP A 473 16.16 25.89 -11.98
N ARG A 474 16.54 27.08 -12.43
CA ARG A 474 15.95 27.72 -13.61
C ARG A 474 17.05 28.15 -14.58
N ARG A 475 16.97 27.69 -15.83
CA ARG A 475 17.81 28.19 -16.92
C ARG A 475 16.96 28.69 -18.06
N VAL A 476 17.33 29.84 -18.61
CA VAL A 476 16.59 30.50 -19.68
C VAL A 476 17.49 30.64 -20.90
N VAL A 477 16.99 30.20 -22.05
CA VAL A 477 17.69 30.30 -23.34
C VAL A 477 16.81 31.06 -24.32
N ALA A 478 17.30 32.19 -24.84
CA ALA A 478 16.62 32.93 -25.89
C ALA A 478 17.02 32.38 -27.27
N LEU A 479 16.01 32.13 -28.11
CA LEU A 479 16.17 31.60 -29.45
C LEU A 479 16.10 32.73 -30.49
N ARG A 480 17.16 32.83 -31.30
CA ARG A 480 17.30 33.85 -32.33
C ARG A 480 17.25 33.22 -33.73
N PRO A 481 16.63 33.92 -34.71
CA PRO A 481 16.57 33.44 -36.09
C PRO A 481 17.98 33.31 -36.69
N PRO A 482 18.17 32.41 -37.66
CA PRO A 482 19.46 32.27 -38.35
C PRO A 482 19.85 33.57 -39.05
N VAL A 483 21.15 33.88 -39.04
CA VAL A 483 21.70 35.02 -39.78
C VAL A 483 21.79 34.64 -41.27
N PRO A 484 21.19 35.40 -42.20
CA PRO A 484 21.25 35.09 -43.63
C PRO A 484 22.71 34.99 -44.12
N GLY A 485 23.08 33.86 -44.74
CA GLY A 485 24.41 33.65 -45.32
C GLY A 485 25.46 32.96 -44.43
N SER A 486 25.08 32.48 -43.23
CA SER A 486 25.97 31.70 -42.35
C SER A 486 25.84 30.18 -42.57
N ALA A 487 26.93 29.42 -42.35
CA ALA A 487 26.89 27.95 -42.35
C ALA A 487 26.01 27.46 -41.19
N GLY A 488 24.84 26.87 -41.49
CA GLY A 488 23.80 26.54 -40.51
C GLY A 488 22.51 27.36 -40.63
N ALA A 489 22.23 27.93 -41.79
CA ALA A 489 21.07 28.78 -42.09
C ALA A 489 19.68 28.17 -41.79
N ASP A 490 19.60 26.88 -41.46
CA ASP A 490 18.37 26.16 -41.12
C ASP A 490 18.15 25.96 -39.60
N HIS A 491 19.06 26.43 -38.73
CA HIS A 491 18.98 26.23 -37.28
C HIS A 491 18.96 27.54 -36.48
N LEU A 492 18.14 27.58 -35.42
CA LEU A 492 18.10 28.70 -34.48
C LEU A 492 19.33 28.71 -33.58
N SER A 493 19.81 29.90 -33.23
CA SER A 493 20.89 30.05 -32.24
C SER A 493 20.30 30.31 -30.85
N GLY A 494 20.75 29.54 -29.85
CA GLY A 494 20.34 29.70 -28.46
C GLY A 494 21.39 30.50 -27.66
N GLN A 495 20.94 31.54 -26.96
CA GLN A 495 21.77 32.29 -26.02
C GLN A 495 21.24 32.08 -24.59
N VAL A 496 22.08 31.55 -23.70
CA VAL A 496 21.76 31.43 -22.27
C VAL A 496 21.75 32.84 -21.66
N LEU A 497 20.68 33.19 -20.95
CA LEU A 497 20.56 34.49 -20.29
C LEU A 497 21.28 34.47 -18.95
N ALA A 498 22.12 35.47 -18.69
CA ALA A 498 22.91 35.55 -17.46
C ALA A 498 22.09 36.12 -16.29
N SER A 499 21.12 36.99 -16.58
CA SER A 499 20.19 37.54 -15.57
C SER A 499 18.76 37.52 -16.10
N PRO A 500 18.09 36.35 -16.10
CA PRO A 500 16.76 36.19 -16.70
C PRO A 500 15.72 37.20 -16.22
N ASP A 501 15.65 37.46 -14.90
CA ASP A 501 14.68 38.40 -14.30
C ASP A 501 14.79 39.83 -14.86
N ARG A 502 16.02 40.30 -15.12
CA ARG A 502 16.25 41.65 -15.68
C ARG A 502 16.08 41.68 -17.19
N GLU A 503 16.56 40.64 -17.86
CA GLU A 503 16.61 40.58 -19.33
C GLU A 503 15.23 40.30 -19.95
N LEU A 504 14.38 39.51 -19.29
CA LEU A 504 12.99 39.28 -19.71
C LEU A 504 12.11 40.51 -19.42
N ALA A 505 12.29 41.17 -18.28
CA ALA A 505 11.55 42.38 -17.92
C ALA A 505 11.94 43.61 -18.77
N GLY A 506 13.23 43.79 -19.06
CA GLY A 506 13.76 44.90 -19.85
C GLY A 506 13.63 44.72 -21.37
N GLY A 507 13.29 43.51 -21.82
CA GLY A 507 13.26 43.13 -23.24
C GLY A 507 14.67 42.85 -23.78
N LEU A 508 14.82 41.74 -24.50
CA LEU A 508 16.10 41.37 -25.10
C LEU A 508 16.42 42.22 -26.35
N GLN A 509 17.69 42.59 -26.51
CA GLN A 509 18.17 43.27 -27.72
C GLN A 509 18.29 42.30 -28.90
N GLY A 510 17.57 42.59 -29.99
CA GLY A 510 17.57 41.81 -31.23
C GLY A 510 16.31 40.94 -31.45
N PRO A 511 16.13 40.34 -32.63
CA PRO A 511 14.95 39.53 -32.92
C PRO A 511 14.99 38.20 -32.16
N VAL A 512 14.04 37.99 -31.25
CA VAL A 512 13.84 36.72 -30.53
C VAL A 512 12.55 36.09 -31.02
N VAL A 513 12.61 34.81 -31.39
CA VAL A 513 11.47 34.05 -31.96
C VAL A 513 10.94 32.98 -30.98
N GLY A 514 11.71 32.66 -29.95
CA GLY A 514 11.28 31.75 -28.88
C GLY A 514 12.17 31.81 -27.65
N ILE A 515 11.71 31.17 -26.57
CA ILE A 515 12.38 31.08 -25.28
C ILE A 515 12.24 29.66 -24.76
N LEU A 516 13.34 29.05 -24.34
CA LEU A 516 13.35 27.78 -23.62
C LEU A 516 13.58 28.06 -22.13
N LEU A 517 12.66 27.56 -21.29
CA LEU A 517 12.76 27.61 -19.83
C LEU A 517 12.97 26.20 -19.30
N ALA A 518 14.16 25.91 -18.81
CA ALA A 518 14.45 24.64 -18.16
C ALA A 518 14.28 24.76 -16.65
N PHE A 519 13.46 23.90 -16.08
CA PHE A 519 13.21 23.80 -14.65
C PHE A 519 13.79 22.49 -14.14
N GLY A 520 14.71 22.55 -13.18
CA GLY A 520 15.31 21.39 -12.52
C GLY A 520 14.84 21.24 -11.07
N GLY A 521 14.35 20.06 -10.68
CA GLY A 521 13.90 19.77 -9.33
C GLY A 521 13.06 18.49 -9.23
N LEU A 522 12.91 17.98 -8.00
CA LEU A 522 12.23 16.71 -7.69
C LEU A 522 10.75 16.64 -8.13
N HIS A 523 10.11 17.78 -8.40
CA HIS A 523 8.68 17.88 -8.71
C HIS A 523 8.35 18.81 -9.90
N ALA A 524 9.34 19.27 -10.66
CA ALA A 524 9.14 20.27 -11.72
C ALA A 524 8.07 19.84 -12.76
N LYS A 525 8.02 18.54 -13.07
CA LYS A 525 7.07 17.96 -14.03
C LYS A 525 5.64 17.84 -13.53
N LEU A 526 5.42 17.77 -12.21
CA LEU A 526 4.09 17.69 -11.62
C LEU A 526 3.37 19.04 -11.71
N LEU A 527 4.13 20.13 -11.54
CA LEU A 527 3.59 21.47 -11.62
C LEU A 527 3.38 21.94 -13.07
N PHE A 528 4.37 21.73 -13.93
CA PHE A 528 4.28 22.07 -15.35
C PHE A 528 3.89 20.83 -16.15
N ALA A 529 2.64 20.35 -15.96
CA ALA A 529 2.11 19.19 -16.67
C ALA A 529 2.35 19.31 -18.20
N PRO A 530 2.42 18.21 -18.96
CA PRO A 530 2.65 18.25 -20.40
C PRO A 530 1.60 19.09 -21.13
N GLU A 531 1.96 20.32 -21.49
CA GLU A 531 1.13 21.21 -22.29
C GLU A 531 1.66 21.34 -23.71
N ALA A 532 0.74 21.28 -24.66
CA ALA A 532 1.01 21.59 -26.06
C ALA A 532 -0.22 22.32 -26.60
N GLY A 533 -0.04 23.59 -27.00
CA GLY A 533 -1.10 24.34 -27.65
C GLY A 533 -0.92 25.86 -27.65
N SER A 534 -1.94 26.55 -28.17
CA SER A 534 -1.89 27.98 -28.47
C SER A 534 -2.38 28.83 -27.30
N HIS A 535 -1.58 29.83 -26.93
CA HIS A 535 -1.84 30.85 -25.92
C HIS A 535 -2.16 32.16 -26.64
N ILE A 536 -3.36 32.70 -26.43
CA ILE A 536 -3.87 33.84 -27.20
C ILE A 536 -3.90 35.12 -26.34
N PHE A 537 -3.32 36.20 -26.85
CA PHE A 537 -3.31 37.52 -26.24
C PHE A 537 -4.20 38.48 -27.03
N THR A 538 -5.22 39.07 -26.41
CA THR A 538 -6.01 40.17 -26.97
C THR A 538 -5.38 41.50 -26.55
N SER A 539 -5.26 42.44 -27.50
CA SER A 539 -4.58 43.73 -27.32
C SER A 539 -5.53 44.88 -27.69
N PRO A 540 -5.43 46.06 -27.03
CA PRO A 540 -6.34 47.17 -27.28
C PRO A 540 -6.26 47.76 -28.70
N ASP A 541 -5.09 47.74 -29.33
CA ASP A 541 -4.94 48.20 -30.71
C ASP A 541 -5.43 47.15 -31.74
N ARG A 542 -6.67 47.34 -32.18
CA ARG A 542 -7.32 46.71 -33.35
C ARG A 542 -7.83 45.27 -33.23
N ASN A 543 -8.32 44.81 -32.09
CA ASN A 543 -9.04 43.52 -31.98
C ASN A 543 -8.26 42.31 -32.59
N LYS A 544 -6.93 42.41 -32.65
CA LYS A 544 -6.05 41.42 -33.29
C LYS A 544 -5.52 40.48 -32.22
N GLU A 545 -5.92 39.22 -32.31
CA GLU A 545 -5.38 38.13 -31.51
C GLU A 545 -3.90 37.91 -31.85
N ARG A 546 -3.03 37.90 -30.84
CA ARG A 546 -1.63 37.49 -30.96
C ARG A 546 -1.47 36.11 -30.34
N ARG A 547 -0.71 35.23 -30.96
CA ARG A 547 -0.55 33.83 -30.51
C ARG A 547 0.87 33.56 -30.05
N CYS A 548 1.01 32.77 -29.01
CA CYS A 548 2.23 32.08 -28.63
C CYS A 548 1.94 30.58 -28.57
N LEU A 549 2.87 29.76 -29.05
CA LEU A 549 2.80 28.31 -28.89
C LEU A 549 3.63 27.92 -27.68
N VAL A 550 3.05 27.11 -26.79
CA VAL A 550 3.76 26.56 -25.64
C VAL A 550 3.80 25.04 -25.77
N GLU A 551 5.00 24.48 -25.62
CA GLU A 551 5.25 23.04 -25.60
C GLU A 551 6.12 22.66 -24.40
N ALA A 552 5.64 21.70 -23.62
CA ALA A 552 6.39 21.08 -22.54
C ALA A 552 7.14 19.85 -23.05
N LEU A 553 8.47 19.89 -22.97
CA LEU A 553 9.36 18.86 -23.48
C LEU A 553 10.05 18.10 -22.33
N ASP A 554 9.98 16.78 -22.40
CA ASP A 554 10.61 15.83 -21.47
C ASP A 554 12.03 15.48 -21.95
N LYS A 555 12.87 16.50 -22.16
CA LYS A 555 14.24 16.41 -22.69
C LYS A 555 15.17 17.40 -22.00
N GLU A 556 16.47 17.11 -21.94
CA GLU A 556 17.45 18.10 -21.49
C GLU A 556 17.61 19.21 -22.53
N LEU A 557 18.00 20.42 -22.09
CA LEU A 557 18.20 21.59 -22.97
C LEU A 557 19.07 21.30 -24.20
N GLY A 558 20.09 20.45 -24.06
CA GLY A 558 21.00 20.10 -25.15
C GLY A 558 20.43 19.13 -26.20
N GLU A 559 19.31 18.47 -25.90
CA GLU A 559 18.67 17.45 -26.74
C GLU A 559 17.44 17.96 -27.50
N ILE A 560 17.12 19.26 -27.33
CA ILE A 560 15.95 19.88 -27.93
C ILE A 560 16.28 20.29 -29.37
N GLU A 561 15.68 19.58 -30.31
CA GLU A 561 15.65 19.99 -31.72
C GLU A 561 14.46 20.91 -31.95
N ILE A 562 14.72 22.13 -32.42
CA ILE A 562 13.67 23.11 -32.68
C ILE A 562 13.17 22.94 -34.12
N PRO A 563 11.85 22.79 -34.35
CA PRO A 563 11.33 22.61 -35.70
C PRO A 563 11.67 23.78 -36.63
N ALA A 564 12.25 23.51 -37.80
CA ALA A 564 12.65 24.53 -38.77
C ALA A 564 11.48 25.41 -39.28
N VAL A 565 10.24 24.91 -39.17
CA VAL A 565 9.01 25.69 -39.47
C VAL A 565 8.86 26.89 -38.53
N MET A 566 9.31 26.76 -37.27
CA MET A 566 9.32 27.86 -36.28
C MET A 566 10.39 28.92 -36.57
N ALA A 567 11.39 28.60 -37.41
CA ALA A 567 12.41 29.55 -37.83
C ALA A 567 11.91 30.51 -38.92
N ARG A 568 10.77 30.21 -39.58
CA ARG A 568 10.15 31.07 -40.59
C ARG A 568 9.14 32.00 -39.94
N ARG A 569 9.32 33.32 -40.07
CA ARG A 569 8.34 34.33 -39.60
C ARG A 569 6.98 34.09 -40.26
N GLY A 570 5.89 34.08 -39.50
CA GLY A 570 4.51 34.06 -40.01
C GLY A 570 3.76 32.74 -39.89
N GLN A 571 4.33 31.69 -39.29
CA GLN A 571 3.71 30.36 -39.22
C GLN A 571 3.80 29.76 -37.82
N ILE A 572 2.80 30.05 -36.99
CA ILE A 572 2.49 29.22 -35.81
C ILE A 572 1.51 28.13 -36.29
N PRO A 573 1.83 26.83 -36.12
CA PRO A 573 0.90 25.74 -36.46
C PRO A 573 -0.44 25.93 -35.74
N ASP A 574 -1.53 25.57 -36.40
CA ASP A 574 -2.82 25.52 -35.74
C ASP A 574 -2.79 24.43 -34.66
N ALA A 575 -2.93 24.88 -33.42
CA ALA A 575 -2.96 24.05 -32.24
C ALA A 575 -4.18 24.44 -31.40
N PRO A 576 -4.80 23.49 -30.66
CA PRO A 576 -5.95 23.80 -29.82
C PRO A 576 -5.60 24.92 -28.83
N ARG A 577 -6.53 25.87 -28.67
CA ARG A 577 -6.38 26.97 -27.72
C ARG A 577 -6.31 26.40 -26.31
N ARG A 578 -5.22 26.72 -25.60
CA ARG A 578 -5.01 26.29 -24.21
C ARG A 578 -5.36 27.40 -23.22
N ARG A 579 -4.87 28.62 -23.44
CA ARG A 579 -5.07 29.75 -22.52
C ARG A 579 -5.37 31.05 -23.27
N ALA A 580 -6.10 31.95 -22.62
CA ALA A 580 -6.43 33.28 -23.14
C ALA A 580 -6.01 34.36 -22.14
N TYR A 581 -5.43 35.44 -22.67
CA TYR A 581 -4.92 36.57 -21.92
C TYR A 581 -5.51 37.85 -22.50
N ASP A 582 -6.20 38.63 -21.68
CA ASP A 582 -6.67 39.95 -22.08
C ASP A 582 -5.74 41.03 -21.53
N ARG A 583 -4.90 41.61 -22.40
CA ARG A 583 -3.98 42.66 -21.97
C ARG A 583 -4.67 44.01 -21.77
N SER A 584 -5.82 44.22 -22.38
CA SER A 584 -6.59 45.47 -22.30
C SER A 584 -7.38 45.53 -20.99
N ALA A 585 -8.05 44.44 -20.63
CA ALA A 585 -8.71 44.28 -19.34
C ALA A 585 -7.73 43.96 -18.21
N ARG A 586 -6.44 43.73 -18.56
CA ARG A 586 -5.44 43.06 -17.73
C ARG A 586 -6.12 41.89 -17.06
N SER A 587 -6.50 40.81 -17.72
CA SER A 587 -7.09 39.63 -17.10
C SER A 587 -6.52 38.33 -17.67
N MET A 588 -6.51 37.29 -16.85
CA MET A 588 -6.02 35.96 -17.23
C MET A 588 -7.00 34.91 -16.74
N GLU A 589 -7.32 33.95 -17.63
CA GLU A 589 -8.04 32.74 -17.29
C GLU A 589 -7.07 31.56 -17.36
N ASP A 590 -6.78 30.95 -16.21
CA ASP A 590 -5.84 29.84 -16.10
C ASP A 590 -6.42 28.69 -15.26
N GLU A 591 -6.76 27.60 -15.93
CA GLU A 591 -7.30 26.39 -15.29
C GLU A 591 -6.27 25.68 -14.40
N LEU A 592 -4.96 25.78 -14.69
CA LEU A 592 -3.91 25.16 -13.87
C LEU A 592 -3.72 25.88 -12.54
N LEU A 593 -4.06 27.17 -12.49
CA LEU A 593 -3.97 27.98 -11.29
C LEU A 593 -5.32 28.16 -10.60
N HIS A 594 -6.41 27.74 -11.23
CA HIS A 594 -7.79 28.06 -10.84
C HIS A 594 -8.01 29.57 -10.63
N VAL A 595 -7.30 30.42 -11.38
CA VAL A 595 -7.37 31.88 -11.26
C VAL A 595 -8.07 32.46 -12.49
N SER A 596 -9.15 33.20 -12.26
CA SER A 596 -9.69 34.18 -13.20
C SER A 596 -9.61 35.55 -12.52
N SER A 597 -8.60 36.34 -12.87
CA SER A 597 -8.26 37.58 -12.14
C SER A 597 -7.58 38.58 -13.06
N PRO A 598 -7.57 39.88 -12.70
CA PRO A 598 -6.75 40.82 -13.41
C PRO A 598 -5.26 40.38 -13.48
N LEU A 599 -4.65 40.44 -14.66
CA LEU A 599 -3.24 40.24 -14.97
C LEU A 599 -2.40 41.34 -14.31
N ASP A 600 -2.32 41.28 -12.99
CA ASP A 600 -1.29 41.93 -12.19
C ASP A 600 -0.27 40.86 -11.80
N ALA A 601 0.97 41.01 -12.27
CA ALA A 601 2.04 40.07 -11.98
C ALA A 601 2.28 39.93 -10.47
N GLN A 602 2.05 41.00 -9.69
CA GLN A 602 2.21 40.96 -8.23
C GLN A 602 1.06 40.21 -7.55
N GLU A 603 -0.18 40.44 -7.99
CA GLU A 603 -1.35 39.74 -7.46
C GLU A 603 -1.35 38.26 -7.83
N LEU A 604 -0.96 37.92 -9.06
CA LEU A 604 -0.76 36.53 -9.46
C LEU A 604 0.34 35.87 -8.64
N HIS A 605 1.47 36.56 -8.45
CA HIS A 605 2.56 36.08 -7.59
C HIS A 605 2.10 35.88 -6.13
N ARG A 606 1.23 36.74 -5.62
CA ARG A 606 0.61 36.62 -4.29
C ARG A 606 -0.33 35.43 -4.22
N LEU A 607 -1.26 35.27 -5.17
CA LEU A 607 -2.20 34.14 -5.22
C LEU A 607 -1.48 32.78 -5.35
N LEU A 608 -0.41 32.73 -6.14
CA LEU A 608 0.48 31.57 -6.27
C LEU A 608 1.22 31.26 -4.96
N ARG A 609 1.65 32.28 -4.22
CA ARG A 609 2.32 32.15 -2.92
C ARG A 609 1.35 31.71 -1.81
N ASP A 610 0.12 32.18 -1.83
CA ASP A 610 -0.77 32.17 -0.65
C ASP A 610 -1.71 30.96 -0.53
N GLY A 611 -1.86 30.06 -1.53
CA GLY A 611 -2.82 28.96 -1.35
C GLY A 611 -2.77 27.73 -2.27
N MET A 612 -2.46 27.85 -3.56
CA MET A 612 -2.68 26.73 -4.49
C MET A 612 -1.46 25.79 -4.64
N LEU A 613 -0.24 26.32 -4.53
CA LEU A 613 0.99 25.56 -4.75
C LEU A 613 1.32 24.62 -3.59
N ARG A 614 1.08 25.08 -2.36
CA ARG A 614 1.28 24.27 -1.15
C ARG A 614 0.26 23.15 -1.06
N GLU A 615 -1.00 23.44 -1.36
CA GLU A 615 -2.06 22.43 -1.37
C GLU A 615 -1.89 21.41 -2.50
N ALA A 616 -1.44 21.81 -3.70
CA ALA A 616 -1.13 20.88 -4.79
C ALA A 616 0.07 19.99 -4.48
N VAL A 617 1.11 20.51 -3.82
CA VAL A 617 2.25 19.72 -3.31
C VAL A 617 1.80 18.80 -2.18
N ASP A 618 0.96 19.27 -1.25
CA ASP A 618 0.40 18.45 -0.16
C ASP A 618 -0.57 17.37 -0.67
N LEU A 619 -1.25 17.59 -1.80
CA LEU A 619 -2.11 16.58 -2.46
C LEU A 619 -1.31 15.52 -3.23
N LEU A 620 -0.07 15.82 -3.58
CA LEU A 620 0.87 14.90 -4.21
C LEU A 620 1.71 14.11 -3.19
N ASP A 621 1.88 14.66 -1.99
CA ASP A 621 2.49 14.00 -0.82
C ASP A 621 1.52 13.03 -0.11
N ARG A 622 0.20 13.21 -0.28
CA ARG A 622 -0.85 12.25 0.12
C ARG A 622 -1.05 11.16 -0.94
#